data_AF-A0A7E6EL74-F1
#
_entry.id   AF-A0A7E6EL74-F1
#
_cell.length_a   1.000
_cell.length_b   1.000
_cell.length_c   1.000
_cell.angle_alpha   90.00
_cell.angle_beta   90.00
_cell.angle_gamma   90.00
#
_symmetry.space_group_name_H-M   'P 1'
#
loop_
_entity.id
_entity.type
_entity.pdbx_description
1 polymer ?
#
loop_
_entity_poly.entity_id
_entity_poly.type
_entity_poly.pdbx_seq_one_letter_code
_entity_poly.pdbx_strand_id
1 'polypeptide(L)'
;MDWLWRSCHKMKLNIFFFIIFCFHKCLSKTEVQIASILPRNNTFLFSIDRMKPALELGIEALMRDTYLKKHFNFTVIFADSGCSIATAMNQAIDMYMNRSVNVFFGPACNYAVAPIARQVKFWNTPLVSIGATARDFSESRETLYPLLTRVGPANLNYLPSFIAYTMDYYKWKKLKLLYYRDGFDSISTQFCKLVTETLHYEIKEFVNDTKTDHYKMDNKNISETLRSEIGNEYAASRYIYLFKCLLECQNHTFSDKFSNSIWLAYFPYSVDVW
;
A
#
# COMPACT_ATOMS: atom_id res chain seq x y z
N MET A 1 13.72 -73.98 -10.92
CA MET A 1 12.50 -73.14 -10.91
C MET A 1 12.72 -71.92 -10.00
N ASP A 2 13.93 -71.36 -10.00
CA ASP A 2 14.40 -70.47 -8.91
C ASP A 2 14.61 -69.01 -9.34
N TRP A 3 14.46 -68.73 -10.64
CA TRP A 3 14.64 -67.39 -11.21
C TRP A 3 13.36 -66.53 -11.10
N LEU A 4 12.18 -67.16 -11.12
CA LEU A 4 10.89 -66.48 -10.99
C LEU A 4 10.61 -65.96 -9.56
N TRP A 5 11.19 -66.59 -8.53
CA TRP A 5 10.99 -66.19 -7.13
C TRP A 5 11.80 -64.95 -6.73
N ARG A 6 13.02 -64.78 -7.27
CA ARG A 6 13.88 -63.62 -6.96
C ARG A 6 13.36 -62.30 -7.55
N SER A 7 12.68 -62.35 -8.70
CA SER A 7 12.04 -61.17 -9.30
C SER A 7 10.78 -60.72 -8.54
N CYS A 8 10.01 -61.64 -7.94
CA CYS A 8 8.83 -61.29 -7.15
C CYS A 8 9.20 -60.59 -5.82
N HIS A 9 10.29 -60.98 -5.17
CA HIS A 9 10.75 -60.36 -3.92
C HIS A 9 11.32 -58.94 -4.14
N LYS A 10 12.04 -58.70 -5.24
CA LYS A 10 12.53 -57.35 -5.63
C LYS A 10 11.39 -56.41 -6.01
N MET A 11 10.32 -56.91 -6.64
CA MET A 11 9.15 -56.09 -7.01
C MET A 11 8.28 -55.75 -5.80
N LYS A 12 8.08 -56.69 -4.86
CA LYS A 12 7.37 -56.43 -3.59
C LYS A 12 8.10 -55.43 -2.69
N LEU A 13 9.43 -55.46 -2.65
CA LEU A 13 10.22 -54.52 -1.84
C LEU A 13 10.10 -53.08 -2.38
N ASN A 14 10.21 -52.89 -3.71
CA ASN A 14 10.03 -51.58 -4.33
C ASN A 14 8.61 -51.04 -4.18
N ILE A 15 7.57 -51.88 -4.29
CA ILE A 15 6.18 -51.48 -4.06
C ILE A 15 5.95 -51.11 -2.59
N PHE A 16 6.52 -51.86 -1.64
CA PHE A 16 6.42 -51.54 -0.21
C PHE A 16 7.13 -50.23 0.14
N PHE A 17 8.31 -49.97 -0.43
CA PHE A 17 9.00 -48.67 -0.31
C PHE A 17 8.19 -47.54 -0.96
N PHE A 18 7.58 -47.75 -2.13
CA PHE A 18 6.74 -46.75 -2.79
C PHE A 18 5.46 -46.45 -1.99
N ILE A 19 4.82 -47.47 -1.42
CA ILE A 19 3.65 -47.33 -0.55
C ILE A 19 4.04 -46.61 0.73
N ILE A 20 5.16 -46.97 1.39
CA ILE A 20 5.64 -46.26 2.58
C ILE A 20 6.00 -44.80 2.26
N PHE A 21 6.62 -44.53 1.12
CA PHE A 21 6.96 -43.17 0.69
C PHE A 21 5.72 -42.33 0.35
N CYS A 22 4.70 -42.95 -0.26
CA CYS A 22 3.37 -42.36 -0.47
C CYS A 22 2.62 -42.13 0.85
N PHE A 23 2.66 -43.07 1.79
CA PHE A 23 2.04 -42.94 3.10
C PHE A 23 2.73 -41.86 3.95
N HIS A 24 4.06 -41.73 3.89
CA HIS A 24 4.80 -40.66 4.58
C HIS A 24 4.46 -39.28 4.02
N LYS A 25 4.36 -39.12 2.69
CA LYS A 25 3.90 -37.86 2.09
C LYS A 25 2.44 -37.51 2.42
N CYS A 26 1.61 -38.51 2.72
CA CYS A 26 0.19 -38.32 3.05
C CYS A 26 -0.02 -37.77 4.48
N LEU A 27 0.98 -37.89 5.37
CA LEU A 27 0.85 -37.49 6.78
C LEU A 27 1.53 -36.16 7.14
N SER A 28 2.45 -35.66 6.30
CA SER A 28 3.10 -34.37 6.53
C SER A 28 2.20 -33.22 6.09
N LYS A 29 2.02 -32.24 6.96
CA LYS A 29 1.40 -30.97 6.57
C LYS A 29 2.29 -30.25 5.57
N THR A 30 1.66 -29.45 4.70
CA THR A 30 2.35 -28.51 3.81
C THR A 30 2.65 -27.24 4.57
N GLU A 31 3.93 -26.87 4.67
CA GLU A 31 4.37 -25.61 5.27
C GLU A 31 4.10 -24.44 4.32
N VAL A 32 3.42 -23.41 4.82
CA VAL A 32 3.12 -22.17 4.10
C VAL A 32 3.80 -21.02 4.83
N GLN A 33 4.90 -20.53 4.25
CA GLN A 33 5.72 -19.44 4.75
C GLN A 33 5.24 -18.09 4.20
N ILE A 34 4.71 -17.26 5.09
CA ILE A 34 4.26 -15.90 4.80
C ILE A 34 5.36 -14.94 5.24
N ALA A 35 5.96 -14.20 4.32
CA ALA A 35 6.91 -13.14 4.65
C ALA A 35 6.17 -11.81 4.84
N SER A 36 6.23 -11.22 6.03
CA SER A 36 5.65 -9.91 6.31
C SER A 36 6.74 -8.85 6.47
N ILE A 37 6.85 -7.94 5.50
CA ILE A 37 7.87 -6.88 5.50
C ILE A 37 7.19 -5.55 5.83
N LEU A 38 7.27 -5.10 7.08
CA LEU A 38 6.55 -3.91 7.57
C LEU A 38 7.49 -3.04 8.41
N PRO A 39 7.25 -1.73 8.56
CA PRO A 39 8.12 -0.91 9.41
C PRO A 39 8.04 -1.36 10.87
N ARG A 40 9.18 -1.45 11.55
CA ARG A 40 9.20 -1.74 13.00
C ARG A 40 8.83 -0.52 13.85
N ASN A 41 9.12 0.67 13.35
CA ASN A 41 8.83 1.91 14.08
C ASN A 41 7.31 2.15 14.19
N ASN A 42 6.82 2.29 15.42
CA ASN A 42 5.41 2.53 15.74
C ASN A 42 4.91 3.96 15.46
N THR A 43 5.74 4.86 14.93
CA THR A 43 5.26 6.11 14.33
C THR A 43 4.48 5.85 13.04
N PHE A 44 4.75 4.73 12.35
CA PHE A 44 3.99 4.32 11.19
C PHE A 44 2.67 3.66 11.61
N LEU A 45 1.58 3.98 10.90
CA LEU A 45 0.25 3.42 11.19
C LEU A 45 0.21 1.90 10.99
N PHE A 46 1.00 1.41 10.03
CA PHE A 46 1.05 0.01 9.62
C PHE A 46 2.35 -0.67 10.05
N SER A 47 2.77 -0.43 11.30
CA SER A 47 3.95 -1.07 11.86
C SER A 47 3.74 -2.55 12.18
N ILE A 48 4.84 -3.29 12.34
CA ILE A 48 4.81 -4.72 12.71
C ILE A 48 3.96 -4.93 13.96
N ASP A 49 4.20 -4.17 15.03
CA ASP A 49 3.50 -4.36 16.31
C ASP A 49 1.99 -4.12 16.20
N ARG A 50 1.57 -3.19 15.32
CA ARG A 50 0.16 -2.87 15.09
C ARG A 50 -0.52 -3.88 14.17
N MET A 51 0.20 -4.44 13.19
CA MET A 51 -0.36 -5.34 12.19
C MET A 51 -0.29 -6.82 12.58
N LYS A 52 0.67 -7.19 13.44
CA LYS A 52 0.85 -8.58 13.88
C LYS A 52 -0.41 -9.22 14.47
N PRO A 53 -1.19 -8.55 15.36
CA PRO A 53 -2.42 -9.13 15.89
C PRO A 53 -3.45 -9.46 14.80
N ALA A 54 -3.58 -8.62 13.77
CA ALA A 54 -4.51 -8.88 12.67
C ALA A 54 -4.10 -10.10 11.84
N LEU A 55 -2.79 -10.31 11.63
CA LEU A 55 -2.27 -11.49 10.93
C LEU A 55 -2.44 -12.76 11.76
N GLU A 56 -2.19 -12.70 13.07
CA GLU A 56 -2.40 -13.82 14.00
C GLU A 56 -3.88 -14.24 14.03
N LEU A 57 -4.80 -13.27 14.15
CA LEU A 57 -6.25 -13.54 14.05
C LEU A 57 -6.65 -14.14 12.70
N GLY A 58 -6.04 -13.69 11.60
CA GLY A 58 -6.25 -14.27 10.28
C GLY A 58 -5.85 -15.74 10.21
N ILE A 59 -4.69 -16.09 10.77
CA ILE A 59 -4.22 -17.49 10.85
C ILE A 59 -5.14 -18.31 11.76
N GLU A 60 -5.50 -17.79 12.93
CA GLU A 60 -6.44 -18.46 13.82
C GLU A 60 -7.76 -18.77 13.13
N ALA A 61 -8.29 -17.84 12.33
CA ALA A 61 -9.50 -18.04 11.54
C ALA A 61 -9.32 -19.16 10.50
N LEU A 62 -8.19 -19.18 9.78
CA LEU A 62 -7.87 -20.27 8.84
C LEU A 62 -7.80 -21.64 9.55
N MET A 63 -7.24 -21.66 10.77
CA MET A 63 -7.08 -22.88 11.55
C MET A 63 -8.38 -23.37 12.19
N ARG A 64 -9.50 -22.64 12.07
CA ARG A 64 -10.84 -23.15 12.42
C ARG A 64 -11.39 -24.09 11.35
N ASP A 65 -10.95 -23.96 10.11
CA ASP A 65 -11.31 -24.89 9.05
C ASP A 65 -10.58 -26.23 9.25
N THR A 66 -11.36 -27.32 9.35
CA THR A 66 -10.82 -28.66 9.64
C THR A 66 -9.96 -29.21 8.52
N TYR A 67 -10.27 -28.87 7.27
CA TYR A 67 -9.49 -29.30 6.11
C TYR A 67 -8.16 -28.56 6.07
N LEU A 68 -8.18 -27.23 6.22
CA LEU A 68 -6.96 -26.42 6.22
C LEU A 68 -6.04 -26.79 7.38
N LYS A 69 -6.57 -26.90 8.60
CA LYS A 69 -5.81 -27.30 9.79
C LYS A 69 -5.15 -28.67 9.65
N LYS A 70 -5.78 -29.61 8.93
CA LYS A 70 -5.26 -30.97 8.72
C LYS A 70 -4.10 -30.98 7.70
N HIS A 71 -4.17 -30.15 6.68
CA HIS A 71 -3.27 -30.24 5.52
C HIS A 71 -2.19 -29.17 5.46
N PHE A 72 -2.36 -28.04 6.15
CA PHE A 72 -1.44 -26.90 6.08
C PHE A 72 -0.95 -26.49 7.47
N ASN A 73 0.27 -25.95 7.49
CA ASN A 73 0.83 -25.23 8.62
C ASN A 73 1.23 -23.83 8.15
N PHE A 74 0.69 -22.79 8.76
CA PHE A 74 0.94 -21.40 8.36
C PHE A 74 1.91 -20.75 9.34
N THR A 75 2.97 -20.15 8.83
CA THR A 75 3.97 -19.42 9.63
C THR A 75 4.22 -18.06 9.02
N VAL A 76 4.31 -17.03 9.88
CA VAL A 76 4.63 -15.66 9.45
C VAL A 76 6.02 -15.29 9.94
N ILE A 77 6.85 -14.83 9.00
CA ILE A 77 8.19 -14.32 9.28
C ILE A 77 8.16 -12.81 9.09
N PHE A 78 8.43 -12.07 10.15
CA PHE A 78 8.45 -10.60 10.11
C PHE A 78 9.85 -10.07 9.85
N ALA A 79 9.95 -9.08 8.97
CA ALA A 79 11.17 -8.29 8.76
C ALA A 79 10.87 -6.79 8.75
N ASP A 80 11.84 -6.00 9.22
CA ASP A 80 11.71 -4.56 9.26
C ASP A 80 11.98 -3.94 7.88
N SER A 81 10.97 -3.26 7.34
CA SER A 81 11.13 -2.51 6.08
C SER A 81 11.90 -1.21 6.25
N GLY A 82 11.95 -0.65 7.47
CA GLY A 82 12.42 0.71 7.75
C GLY A 82 11.65 1.81 6.99
N CYS A 83 10.52 1.48 6.35
CA CYS A 83 9.87 2.31 5.33
C CYS A 83 10.86 2.82 4.24
N SER A 84 11.91 2.04 3.97
CA SER A 84 13.02 2.39 3.08
C SER A 84 13.06 1.46 1.87
N ILE A 85 13.40 2.02 0.70
CA ILE A 85 13.55 1.26 -0.55
C ILE A 85 14.61 0.17 -0.38
N ALA A 86 15.80 0.56 0.11
CA ALA A 86 16.96 -0.33 0.19
C ALA A 86 16.76 -1.41 1.25
N THR A 87 16.32 -1.01 2.45
CA THR A 87 16.13 -1.94 3.58
C THR A 87 15.06 -2.98 3.27
N ALA A 88 13.88 -2.55 2.79
CA ALA A 88 12.80 -3.47 2.47
C ALA A 88 13.19 -4.47 1.37
N MET A 89 13.86 -4.01 0.31
CA MET A 89 14.32 -4.89 -0.77
C MET A 89 15.37 -5.90 -0.29
N ASN A 90 16.32 -5.47 0.55
CA ASN A 90 17.32 -6.36 1.13
C ASN A 90 16.67 -7.48 1.97
N GLN A 91 15.69 -7.14 2.80
CA GLN A 91 14.92 -8.12 3.57
C GLN A 91 14.13 -9.08 2.67
N ALA A 92 13.51 -8.57 1.60
CA ALA A 92 12.78 -9.39 0.65
C ALA A 92 13.69 -10.42 -0.05
N ILE A 93 14.90 -10.00 -0.45
CA ILE A 93 15.90 -10.90 -1.05
C ILE A 93 16.34 -11.97 -0.04
N ASP A 94 16.67 -11.60 1.20
CA ASP A 94 17.05 -12.57 2.24
C ASP A 94 15.94 -13.62 2.46
N MET A 95 14.71 -13.14 2.62
CA MET A 95 13.55 -14.01 2.83
C MET A 95 13.31 -14.95 1.65
N TYR A 96 13.37 -14.44 0.42
CA TYR A 96 13.22 -15.26 -0.78
C TYR A 96 14.31 -16.34 -0.89
N MET A 97 15.58 -15.94 -0.73
CA MET A 97 16.72 -16.85 -0.92
C MET A 97 16.84 -17.89 0.18
N ASN A 98 16.56 -17.53 1.42
CA ASN A 98 16.91 -18.34 2.58
C ASN A 98 15.70 -19.00 3.28
N ARG A 99 14.46 -18.61 2.96
CA ARG A 99 13.29 -18.96 3.79
C ARG A 99 12.10 -19.56 3.05
N SER A 100 12.25 -19.91 1.77
CA SER A 100 11.21 -20.59 0.96
C SER A 100 9.82 -19.95 1.06
N VAL A 101 9.77 -18.62 0.88
CA VAL A 101 8.55 -17.83 1.03
C VAL A 101 7.51 -18.18 -0.04
N ASN A 102 6.26 -18.38 0.37
CA ASN A 102 5.14 -18.65 -0.54
C ASN A 102 4.36 -17.38 -0.91
N VAL A 103 4.37 -16.35 -0.06
CA VAL A 103 3.69 -15.08 -0.30
C VAL A 103 4.35 -13.96 0.50
N PHE A 104 4.43 -12.78 -0.10
CA PHE A 104 4.84 -11.56 0.58
C PHE A 104 3.63 -10.74 1.00
N PHE A 105 3.55 -10.39 2.28
CA PHE A 105 2.62 -9.43 2.85
C PHE A 105 3.35 -8.12 3.19
N GLY A 106 2.76 -7.00 2.77
CA GLY A 106 3.45 -5.71 2.74
C GLY A 106 4.43 -5.61 1.56
N PRO A 107 5.28 -4.57 1.49
CA PRO A 107 5.36 -3.45 2.41
C PRO A 107 4.11 -2.58 2.47
N ALA A 108 4.03 -1.72 3.49
CA ALA A 108 2.97 -0.70 3.60
C ALA A 108 3.37 0.63 2.95
N CYS A 109 4.66 1.00 2.97
CA CYS A 109 5.14 2.25 2.37
C CYS A 109 5.28 2.13 0.85
N ASN A 110 4.75 3.11 0.11
CA ASN A 110 4.70 3.09 -1.36
C ASN A 110 6.07 2.85 -2.01
N TYR A 111 7.09 3.60 -1.57
CA TYR A 111 8.44 3.49 -2.11
C TYR A 111 9.08 2.13 -1.83
N ALA A 112 8.79 1.51 -0.68
CA ALA A 112 9.28 0.18 -0.34
C ALA A 112 8.60 -0.92 -1.16
N VAL A 113 7.31 -0.76 -1.50
CA VAL A 113 6.59 -1.74 -2.33
C VAL A 113 7.10 -1.77 -3.76
N ALA A 114 7.41 -0.61 -4.35
CA ALA A 114 7.76 -0.47 -5.76
C ALA A 114 8.85 -1.45 -6.28
N PRO A 115 10.04 -1.58 -5.66
CA PRO A 115 11.06 -2.52 -6.13
C PRO A 115 10.64 -3.99 -5.95
N ILE A 116 10.03 -4.34 -4.82
CA ILE A 116 9.60 -5.71 -4.52
C ILE A 116 8.52 -6.13 -5.52
N ALA A 117 7.53 -5.26 -5.78
CA ALA A 117 6.45 -5.52 -6.73
C ALA A 117 6.93 -5.76 -8.17
N ARG A 118 8.05 -5.14 -8.57
CA ARG A 118 8.69 -5.41 -9.87
C ARG A 118 9.46 -6.72 -9.90
N GLN A 119 9.97 -7.13 -8.74
CA GLN A 119 10.82 -8.32 -8.61
C GLN A 119 10.02 -9.61 -8.49
N VAL A 120 8.88 -9.57 -7.80
CA VAL A 120 8.09 -10.75 -7.45
C VAL A 120 7.62 -11.60 -8.64
N LYS A 121 7.46 -11.00 -9.82
CA LYS A 121 7.17 -11.73 -11.07
C LYS A 121 8.29 -12.70 -11.47
N PHE A 122 9.55 -12.36 -11.19
CA PHE A 122 10.70 -13.22 -11.45
C PHE A 122 10.86 -14.30 -10.37
N TRP A 123 10.37 -14.02 -9.17
CA TRP A 123 10.32 -14.98 -8.06
C TRP A 123 9.09 -15.88 -8.09
N ASN A 124 8.15 -15.64 -9.02
CA ASN A 124 6.86 -16.32 -9.10
C ASN A 124 6.14 -16.42 -7.73
N THR A 125 6.22 -15.35 -6.95
CA THR A 125 5.72 -15.31 -5.57
C THR A 125 4.74 -14.14 -5.44
N PRO A 126 3.46 -14.34 -5.08
CA PRO A 126 2.50 -13.25 -5.00
C PRO A 126 2.88 -12.22 -3.92
N LEU A 127 2.49 -10.96 -4.17
CA LEU A 127 2.68 -9.84 -3.26
C LEU A 127 1.33 -9.23 -2.90
N VAL A 128 0.99 -9.20 -1.62
CA VAL A 128 -0.23 -8.60 -1.10
C VAL A 128 0.14 -7.41 -0.22
N SER A 129 -0.30 -6.21 -0.59
CA SER A 129 0.08 -4.98 0.10
C SER A 129 -1.13 -4.13 0.46
N ILE A 130 -1.12 -3.58 1.68
CA ILE A 130 -2.03 -2.51 2.12
C ILE A 130 -1.55 -1.11 1.70
N GLY A 131 -0.33 -1.02 1.17
CA GLY A 131 0.25 0.17 0.55
C GLY A 131 -0.04 0.21 -0.94
N ALA A 132 0.97 0.62 -1.73
CA ALA A 132 0.89 0.74 -3.19
C ALA A 132 -0.31 1.58 -3.66
N THR A 133 -0.55 2.67 -2.94
CA THR A 133 -1.65 3.61 -3.15
C THR A 133 -1.40 4.58 -4.31
N ALA A 134 -0.15 4.72 -4.76
CA ALA A 134 0.20 5.61 -5.87
C ALA A 134 -0.40 5.17 -7.22
N ARG A 135 -0.69 6.14 -8.09
CA ARG A 135 -1.27 5.98 -9.44
C ARG A 135 -0.52 4.94 -10.29
N ASP A 136 0.81 5.01 -10.32
CA ASP A 136 1.68 4.15 -11.13
C ASP A 136 1.43 2.65 -10.94
N PHE A 137 1.05 2.22 -9.72
CA PHE A 137 0.75 0.81 -9.45
C PHE A 137 -0.49 0.30 -10.19
N SER A 138 -1.42 1.20 -10.51
CA SER A 138 -2.61 0.90 -11.30
C SER A 138 -2.31 0.97 -12.80
N GLU A 139 -1.63 2.02 -13.24
CA GLU A 139 -1.32 2.23 -14.66
C GLU A 139 -0.40 1.15 -15.24
N SER A 140 0.62 0.75 -14.48
CA SER A 140 1.60 -0.24 -14.91
C SER A 140 1.33 -1.62 -14.31
N ARG A 141 0.07 -1.93 -13.96
CA ARG A 141 -0.31 -3.19 -13.32
C ARG A 141 0.12 -4.40 -14.16
N GLU A 142 -0.20 -4.40 -15.44
CA GLU A 142 0.03 -5.57 -16.30
C GLU A 142 1.52 -5.77 -16.63
N THR A 143 2.28 -4.69 -16.74
CA THR A 143 3.67 -4.72 -17.21
C THR A 143 4.68 -4.81 -16.05
N LEU A 144 4.55 -3.94 -15.05
CA LEU A 144 5.49 -3.81 -13.94
C LEU A 144 5.05 -4.57 -12.70
N TYR A 145 3.75 -4.66 -12.42
CA TYR A 145 3.22 -5.17 -11.14
C TYR A 145 2.21 -6.32 -11.27
N PRO A 146 2.44 -7.34 -12.11
CA PRO A 146 1.42 -8.34 -12.44
C PRO A 146 1.03 -9.25 -11.26
N LEU A 147 1.91 -9.42 -10.27
CA LEU A 147 1.67 -10.24 -9.07
C LEU A 147 1.37 -9.41 -7.81
N LEU A 148 1.12 -8.11 -7.96
CA LEU A 148 0.75 -7.23 -6.86
C LEU A 148 -0.77 -7.21 -6.68
N THR A 149 -1.23 -7.61 -5.50
CA THR A 149 -2.60 -7.44 -5.02
C THR A 149 -2.64 -6.34 -3.96
N ARG A 150 -3.50 -5.36 -4.17
CA ARG A 150 -3.71 -4.24 -3.25
C ARG A 150 -4.95 -4.49 -2.40
N VAL A 151 -4.78 -4.49 -1.08
CA VAL A 151 -5.86 -4.71 -0.09
C VAL A 151 -6.00 -3.52 0.88
N GLY A 152 -5.35 -2.40 0.57
CA GLY A 152 -5.35 -1.20 1.40
C GLY A 152 -6.65 -0.38 1.29
N PRO A 153 -7.01 0.40 2.33
CA PRO A 153 -8.22 1.22 2.35
C PRO A 153 -8.14 2.43 1.42
N ALA A 154 -6.93 2.91 1.11
CA ALA A 154 -6.70 4.12 0.33
C ALA A 154 -6.37 3.77 -1.13
N ASN A 155 -7.39 3.55 -1.96
CA ASN A 155 -7.21 3.64 -3.40
C ASN A 155 -7.31 5.12 -3.81
N LEU A 156 -6.16 5.77 -4.04
CA LEU A 156 -6.13 7.18 -4.42
C LEU A 156 -6.86 7.45 -5.75
N ASN A 157 -7.06 6.44 -6.61
CA ASN A 157 -7.71 6.61 -7.92
C ASN A 157 -9.16 7.13 -7.83
N TYR A 158 -9.85 6.94 -6.69
CA TYR A 158 -11.22 7.45 -6.54
C TYR A 158 -11.27 8.90 -6.08
N LEU A 159 -10.22 9.39 -5.42
CA LEU A 159 -10.19 10.75 -4.88
C LEU A 159 -10.31 11.82 -5.99
N PRO A 160 -9.61 11.71 -7.13
CA PRO A 160 -9.80 12.60 -8.27
C PRO A 160 -11.25 12.66 -8.76
N SER A 161 -11.92 11.52 -8.88
CA SER A 161 -13.31 11.47 -9.36
C SER A 161 -14.28 12.25 -8.45
N PHE A 162 -14.08 12.15 -7.13
CA PHE A 162 -14.90 12.88 -6.16
C PHE A 162 -14.67 14.39 -6.23
N ILE A 163 -13.40 14.82 -6.32
CA ILE A 163 -13.07 16.24 -6.47
C ILE A 163 -13.58 16.76 -7.81
N ALA A 164 -13.40 16.01 -8.89
CA ALA A 164 -13.88 16.35 -10.22
C ALA A 164 -15.41 16.51 -10.26
N TYR A 165 -16.16 15.60 -9.65
CA TYR A 165 -17.62 15.71 -9.54
C TYR A 165 -18.04 16.97 -8.78
N THR A 166 -17.33 17.28 -7.69
CA THR A 166 -17.54 18.53 -6.93
C THR A 166 -17.27 19.75 -7.80
N MET A 167 -16.16 19.75 -8.54
CA MET A 167 -15.80 20.83 -9.45
C MET A 167 -16.83 21.02 -10.56
N ASP A 168 -17.31 19.95 -11.18
CA ASP A 168 -18.34 20.06 -12.22
C ASP A 168 -19.69 20.52 -11.65
N TYR A 169 -20.09 20.06 -10.46
CA TYR A 169 -21.32 20.50 -9.80
C TYR A 169 -21.32 22.01 -9.55
N TYR A 170 -20.22 22.54 -8.99
CA TYR A 170 -20.07 23.97 -8.70
C TYR A 170 -19.51 24.80 -9.88
N LYS A 171 -19.29 24.16 -11.04
CA LYS A 171 -18.70 24.77 -12.24
C LYS A 171 -17.36 25.46 -11.98
N TRP A 172 -16.54 24.89 -11.10
CA TRP A 172 -15.17 25.34 -10.83
C TRP A 172 -14.25 24.95 -11.98
N LYS A 173 -13.51 25.93 -12.50
CA LYS A 173 -12.56 25.75 -13.62
C LYS A 173 -11.09 25.81 -13.23
N LYS A 174 -10.80 26.12 -11.97
CA LYS A 174 -9.43 26.28 -11.46
C LYS A 174 -9.26 25.49 -10.17
N LEU A 175 -8.13 24.82 -10.03
CA LEU A 175 -7.75 24.04 -8.86
C LEU A 175 -6.28 24.29 -8.53
N LYS A 176 -6.00 24.82 -7.34
CA LYS A 176 -4.65 24.95 -6.79
C LYS A 176 -4.50 24.01 -5.60
N LEU A 177 -3.51 23.12 -5.65
CA LEU A 177 -3.20 22.18 -4.59
C LEU A 177 -2.00 22.67 -3.79
N LEU A 178 -2.18 22.87 -2.48
CA LEU A 178 -1.08 23.21 -1.58
C LEU A 178 -0.81 22.02 -0.65
N TYR A 179 0.45 21.60 -0.57
CA TYR A 179 0.83 20.43 0.21
C TYR A 179 2.20 20.58 0.87
N TYR A 180 2.36 19.96 2.04
CA TYR A 180 3.67 19.72 2.64
C TYR A 180 4.22 18.39 2.11
N ARG A 181 5.46 18.38 1.64
CA ARG A 181 6.07 17.18 1.04
C ARG A 181 6.03 15.98 1.99
N ASP A 182 6.44 16.20 3.24
CA ASP A 182 6.61 15.17 4.27
C ASP A 182 5.32 15.03 5.13
N GLY A 183 4.19 15.53 4.61
CA GLY A 183 2.89 15.42 5.26
C GLY A 183 2.38 13.98 5.25
N PHE A 184 1.84 13.54 6.40
CA PHE A 184 1.35 12.17 6.64
C PHE A 184 2.39 11.07 6.43
N ASP A 185 3.66 11.35 6.77
CA ASP A 185 4.75 10.36 6.71
C ASP A 185 4.51 9.12 7.58
N SER A 186 3.58 9.18 8.56
CA SER A 186 3.12 8.02 9.32
C SER A 186 2.45 6.94 8.45
N ILE A 187 1.96 7.26 7.25
CA ILE A 187 1.39 6.28 6.32
C ILE A 187 2.48 5.73 5.38
N SER A 188 3.17 6.65 4.72
CA SER A 188 4.25 6.39 3.78
C SER A 188 5.07 7.66 3.66
N THR A 189 6.38 7.53 3.45
CA THR A 189 7.22 8.70 3.13
C THR A 189 6.67 9.47 1.93
N GLN A 190 6.62 10.79 2.05
CA GLN A 190 6.11 11.74 1.05
C GLN A 190 4.67 11.46 0.60
N PHE A 191 3.80 10.99 1.50
CA PHE A 191 2.43 10.60 1.15
C PHE A 191 1.65 11.76 0.51
N CYS A 192 1.67 12.96 1.09
CA CYS A 192 1.00 14.13 0.52
C CYS A 192 1.46 14.48 -0.90
N LYS A 193 2.75 14.25 -1.22
CA LYS A 193 3.26 14.42 -2.57
C LYS A 193 2.57 13.47 -3.55
N LEU A 194 2.51 12.18 -3.21
CA LEU A 194 1.87 11.15 -4.04
C LEU A 194 0.38 11.46 -4.28
N VAL A 195 -0.33 11.90 -3.23
CA VAL A 195 -1.74 12.32 -3.36
C VAL A 195 -1.87 13.52 -4.29
N THR A 196 -1.03 14.54 -4.10
CA THR A 196 -1.09 15.77 -4.90
C THR A 196 -0.78 15.52 -6.37
N GLU A 197 0.23 14.70 -6.67
CA GLU A 197 0.55 14.27 -8.03
C GLU A 197 -0.62 13.50 -8.65
N THR A 198 -1.20 12.55 -7.92
CA THR A 198 -2.37 11.78 -8.37
C THR A 198 -3.53 12.70 -8.73
N LEU A 199 -3.88 13.65 -7.85
CA LEU A 199 -4.94 14.63 -8.09
C LEU A 199 -4.64 15.52 -9.31
N HIS A 200 -3.41 16.03 -9.40
CA HIS A 200 -3.02 16.96 -10.46
C HIS A 200 -3.16 16.35 -11.86
N TYR A 201 -2.79 15.07 -12.01
CA TYR A 201 -2.84 14.36 -13.29
C TYR A 201 -4.20 13.74 -13.59
N GLU A 202 -4.90 13.15 -12.62
CA GLU A 202 -6.16 12.44 -12.87
C GLU A 202 -7.37 13.36 -13.01
N ILE A 203 -7.41 14.52 -12.35
CA ILE A 203 -8.58 15.42 -12.44
C ILE A 203 -8.86 15.88 -13.88
N LYS A 204 -7.82 16.04 -14.69
CA LYS A 204 -7.95 16.42 -16.11
C LYS A 204 -8.65 15.37 -16.96
N GLU A 205 -8.68 14.12 -16.52
CA GLU A 205 -9.39 13.04 -17.22
C GLU A 205 -10.91 13.11 -16.98
N PHE A 206 -11.35 13.78 -15.91
CA PHE A 206 -12.77 13.87 -15.54
C PHE A 206 -13.42 15.20 -15.89
N VAL A 207 -12.67 16.32 -15.89
CA VAL A 207 -13.23 17.66 -16.16
C VAL A 207 -12.40 18.39 -17.20
N ASN A 208 -12.98 18.54 -18.40
CA ASN A 208 -12.38 19.31 -19.49
C ASN A 208 -12.28 20.81 -19.14
N ASP A 209 -11.25 21.46 -19.69
CA ASP A 209 -10.94 22.89 -19.50
C ASP A 209 -10.66 23.32 -18.05
N THR A 210 -10.07 22.42 -17.26
CA THR A 210 -9.67 22.72 -15.88
C THR A 210 -8.20 23.13 -15.81
N LYS A 211 -7.93 24.31 -15.25
CA LYS A 211 -6.56 24.73 -14.89
C LYS A 211 -6.21 24.13 -13.53
N THR A 212 -5.34 23.11 -13.52
CA THR A 212 -4.80 22.53 -12.29
C THR A 212 -3.35 22.92 -12.09
N ASP A 213 -2.98 23.22 -10.86
CA ASP A 213 -1.61 23.54 -10.46
C ASP A 213 -1.35 23.09 -9.02
N HIS A 214 -0.09 22.90 -8.64
CA HIS A 214 0.30 22.47 -7.30
C HIS A 214 1.55 23.18 -6.80
N TYR A 215 1.61 23.43 -5.50
CA TYR A 215 2.76 24.06 -4.85
C TYR A 215 3.13 23.36 -3.54
N LYS A 216 4.43 23.12 -3.38
CA LYS A 216 5.01 22.51 -2.19
C LYS A 216 5.26 23.60 -1.15
N MET A 217 4.51 23.57 -0.06
CA MET A 217 4.61 24.52 1.05
C MET A 217 5.89 24.31 1.88
N ASP A 218 6.38 25.42 2.43
CA ASP A 218 7.40 25.46 3.49
C ASP A 218 6.79 26.12 4.75
N ASN A 219 7.24 25.72 5.94
CA ASN A 219 6.70 26.16 7.23
C ASN A 219 7.06 27.61 7.59
N LYS A 220 8.02 28.21 6.88
CA LYS A 220 8.55 29.52 7.26
C LYS A 220 7.61 30.67 6.89
N ASN A 221 6.99 30.63 5.71
CA ASN A 221 6.32 31.80 5.12
C ASN A 221 4.93 31.46 4.55
N ILE A 222 4.05 30.88 5.36
CA ILE A 222 2.70 30.46 4.92
C ILE A 222 1.92 31.64 4.33
N SER A 223 1.86 32.78 5.02
CA SER A 223 1.09 33.95 4.60
C SER A 223 1.56 34.51 3.25
N GLU A 224 2.88 34.60 3.05
CA GLU A 224 3.45 35.06 1.78
C GLU A 224 3.18 34.06 0.66
N THR A 225 3.34 32.77 0.95
CA THR A 225 3.04 31.69 0.01
C THR A 225 1.58 31.72 -0.44
N LEU A 226 0.63 31.92 0.48
CA LEU A 226 -0.78 32.03 0.13
C LEU A 226 -1.05 33.27 -0.74
N ARG A 227 -0.39 34.39 -0.45
CA ARG A 227 -0.50 35.62 -1.26
C ARG A 227 0.08 35.45 -2.65
N SER A 228 1.24 34.79 -2.80
CA SER A 228 1.92 34.63 -4.09
C SER A 228 1.32 33.51 -4.95
N GLU A 229 1.00 32.36 -4.36
CA GLU A 229 0.59 31.15 -5.08
C GLU A 229 -0.89 31.08 -5.38
N ILE A 230 -1.72 31.71 -4.56
CA ILE A 230 -3.17 31.77 -4.75
C ILE A 230 -3.53 33.16 -5.29
N GLY A 231 -3.15 34.21 -4.55
CA GLY A 231 -3.42 35.60 -4.91
C GLY A 231 -4.88 35.84 -5.33
N ASN A 232 -5.08 36.78 -6.25
CA ASN A 232 -6.40 37.08 -6.82
C ASN A 232 -6.77 36.16 -8.00
N GLU A 233 -5.81 35.37 -8.52
CA GLU A 233 -6.04 34.56 -9.72
C GLU A 233 -7.03 33.40 -9.47
N TYR A 234 -7.02 32.88 -8.23
CA TYR A 234 -7.92 31.83 -7.75
C TYR A 234 -9.02 32.38 -6.84
N ALA A 235 -9.29 33.68 -6.86
CA ALA A 235 -10.42 34.32 -6.17
C ALA A 235 -11.67 34.34 -7.07
N ALA A 236 -12.88 34.21 -6.51
CA ALA A 236 -14.09 34.70 -7.18
C ALA A 236 -15.23 35.10 -6.23
N SER A 237 -16.27 35.71 -6.81
CA SER A 237 -17.14 36.69 -6.14
C SER A 237 -18.25 36.11 -5.25
N ARG A 238 -18.44 34.78 -5.19
CA ARG A 238 -19.51 34.16 -4.40
C ARG A 238 -19.06 32.85 -3.74
N TYR A 239 -18.94 32.91 -2.41
CA TYR A 239 -18.74 31.83 -1.43
C TYR A 239 -17.40 31.07 -1.46
N ILE A 240 -16.77 30.97 -0.30
CA ILE A 240 -15.59 30.15 -0.04
C ILE A 240 -16.03 28.76 0.42
N TYR A 241 -15.54 27.72 -0.23
CA TYR A 241 -15.61 26.35 0.28
C TYR A 241 -14.20 25.85 0.57
N LEU A 242 -13.73 26.07 1.80
CA LEU A 242 -12.50 25.46 2.32
C LEU A 242 -12.83 24.01 2.69
N PHE A 243 -12.57 23.09 1.75
CA PHE A 243 -12.60 21.66 2.07
C PHE A 243 -11.30 21.27 2.76
N LYS A 244 -11.34 21.18 4.09
CA LYS A 244 -10.32 20.44 4.84
C LYS A 244 -10.55 18.96 4.53
N CYS A 245 -9.71 18.38 3.69
CA CYS A 245 -9.72 16.94 3.45
C CYS A 245 -9.14 16.26 4.70
N LEU A 246 -9.97 16.11 5.73
CA LEU A 246 -9.67 15.33 6.93
C LEU A 246 -9.72 13.85 6.55
N LEU A 247 -8.57 13.31 6.18
CA LEU A 247 -8.30 11.87 6.30
C LEU A 247 -8.09 11.55 7.80
N GLU A 248 -9.12 11.74 8.62
CA GLU A 248 -9.12 11.33 10.02
C GLU A 248 -10.13 10.19 10.22
N CYS A 249 -9.63 8.96 10.26
CA CYS A 249 -10.33 7.84 10.88
C CYS A 249 -10.12 7.90 12.40
N GLN A 250 -11.19 8.30 13.09
CA GLN A 250 -11.52 8.16 14.52
C GLN A 250 -10.78 8.97 15.60
N ASN A 251 -11.64 9.73 16.30
CA ASN A 251 -11.67 10.09 17.72
C ASN A 251 -10.35 10.54 18.37
N HIS A 252 -10.16 11.86 18.46
CA HIS A 252 -9.92 12.53 19.75
C HIS A 252 -10.20 14.05 19.62
N THR A 253 -10.48 14.65 20.77
CA THR A 253 -11.06 15.96 21.03
C THR A 253 -10.41 17.17 20.36
N PHE A 254 -11.28 18.11 20.00
CA PHE A 254 -11.09 19.41 19.37
C PHE A 254 -10.27 20.39 20.25
N SER A 255 -8.94 20.40 20.09
CA SER A 255 -8.03 21.55 20.28
C SER A 255 -6.62 21.04 19.98
N ASP A 256 -5.82 21.84 19.27
CA ASP A 256 -4.41 21.57 18.92
C ASP A 256 -4.17 20.63 17.73
N LYS A 257 -4.12 21.22 16.52
CA LYS A 257 -3.02 21.04 15.54
C LYS A 257 -3.41 21.62 14.17
N PHE A 258 -2.83 22.77 13.85
CA PHE A 258 -2.84 23.39 12.52
C PHE A 258 -1.79 22.80 11.55
N SER A 259 -1.29 21.57 11.78
CA SER A 259 -0.03 21.10 11.18
C SER A 259 -0.12 20.05 10.07
N ASN A 260 -1.27 19.42 9.79
CA ASN A 260 -1.35 18.29 8.84
C ASN A 260 -2.58 18.35 7.93
N SER A 261 -2.64 19.29 6.98
CA SER A 261 -3.80 19.43 6.07
C SER A 261 -3.38 19.66 4.62
N ILE A 262 -4.09 19.03 3.67
CA ILE A 262 -4.15 19.46 2.27
C ILE A 262 -5.17 20.60 2.22
N TRP A 263 -4.74 21.78 1.76
CA TRP A 263 -5.59 22.95 1.66
C TRP A 263 -6.04 23.14 0.22
N LEU A 264 -7.33 22.91 -0.03
CA LEU A 264 -8.03 23.40 -1.21
C LEU A 264 -8.43 24.85 -0.91
N ALA A 265 -7.64 25.80 -1.40
CA ALA A 265 -7.82 27.20 -1.07
C ALA A 265 -8.44 27.97 -2.25
N TYR A 266 -9.51 28.71 -1.93
CA TYR A 266 -10.16 29.70 -2.77
C TYR A 266 -10.45 30.91 -1.87
N PHE A 267 -9.78 32.04 -2.09
CA PHE A 267 -9.84 33.22 -1.21
C PHE A 267 -10.51 34.41 -1.94
N PRO A 268 -11.53 35.08 -1.38
CA PRO A 268 -12.14 36.28 -1.92
C PRO A 268 -11.94 37.42 -0.92
N TYR A 269 -10.97 38.28 -1.19
CA TYR A 269 -10.92 39.73 -0.96
C TYR A 269 -9.49 40.19 -1.20
N SER A 270 -9.33 41.40 -1.77
CA SER A 270 -8.05 42.09 -1.82
C SER A 270 -7.42 42.05 -0.44
N VAL A 271 -6.18 41.59 -0.37
CA VAL A 271 -5.36 41.94 0.78
C VAL A 271 -5.04 43.41 0.62
N ASP A 272 -5.97 44.28 1.04
CA ASP A 272 -5.64 45.67 1.34
C ASP A 272 -4.81 45.63 2.61
N VAL A 273 -3.49 45.61 2.41
CA VAL A 273 -2.49 45.80 3.45
C VAL A 273 -2.39 47.30 3.70
N TRP A 274 -2.88 47.75 4.86
CA TRP A 274 -2.13 48.75 5.61
C TRP A 274 -1.05 48.02 6.41
#